data_AF-A0A7C5GXE7-F1
#
_entry.id   AF-A0A7C5GXE7-F1
#
_cell.length_a   1.000
_cell.length_b   1.000
_cell.length_c   1.000
_cell.angle_alpha   90.00
_cell.angle_beta   90.00
_cell.angle_gamma   90.00
#
_symmetry.space_group_name_H-M   'P 1'
#
loop_
_entity.id
_entity.type
_entity.pdbx_description
1 polymer ?
#
loop_
_entity_poly.entity_id
_entity_poly.type
_entity_poly.pdbx_seq_one_letter_code
_entity_poly.pdbx_strand_id
1 'polypeptide(L)'
;MTANSADTERRQFYRIDDYVRLTVRPVEGAKGLEDLVARIEGEREDRFTLAATFLAQSREMNLMLRNAGRQPDALVRYLRTLDDKLNTLARLLMEDRCQDEPGYAVNLSAGGMSFASTQAMDPDQIVEVRMVLLPEEVGILAAGRVVECHRQEGEGPPFRVGLEYAHIREADRDLLVKHVLDQQRRRCREK
;
A
#
# COMPACT_ATOMS: atom_id res chain seq x y z
N MET A 1 -37.33 -7.32 -12.62
CA MET A 1 -36.00 -7.85 -12.99
C MET A 1 -35.03 -6.67 -13.04
N THR A 2 -34.50 -6.26 -11.90
CA THR A 2 -33.54 -5.15 -11.75
C THR A 2 -32.16 -5.76 -11.58
N ALA A 3 -31.42 -5.89 -12.69
CA ALA A 3 -30.05 -6.35 -12.67
C ALA A 3 -29.14 -5.25 -12.09
N ASN A 4 -28.81 -5.41 -10.81
CA ASN A 4 -27.48 -5.24 -10.22
C ASN A 4 -26.57 -4.13 -10.80
N SER A 5 -26.92 -2.86 -10.61
CA SER A 5 -26.03 -1.71 -10.93
C SER A 5 -24.78 -1.68 -10.04
N ALA A 6 -24.88 -2.14 -8.79
CA ALA A 6 -23.76 -2.16 -7.84
C ALA A 6 -22.62 -3.13 -8.26
N ASP A 7 -22.95 -4.24 -8.92
CA ASP A 7 -21.95 -5.18 -9.45
C ASP A 7 -21.23 -4.66 -10.71
N THR A 8 -21.83 -3.66 -11.38
CA THR A 8 -21.23 -3.03 -12.56
C THR A 8 -20.21 -1.96 -12.17
N GLU A 9 -20.48 -1.17 -11.13
CA GLU A 9 -19.51 -0.21 -10.57
C GLU A 9 -18.29 -0.90 -9.92
N ARG A 10 -18.50 -2.05 -9.27
CA ARG A 10 -17.43 -2.88 -8.67
C ARG A 10 -16.39 -3.43 -9.67
N ARG A 11 -16.68 -3.37 -10.99
CA ARG A 11 -15.83 -3.89 -12.08
C ARG A 11 -15.09 -2.81 -12.89
N GLN A 12 -15.05 -1.56 -12.40
CA GLN A 12 -14.34 -0.49 -13.10
C GLN A 12 -12.80 -0.61 -13.02
N PHE A 13 -12.28 -1.40 -12.07
CA PHE A 13 -10.84 -1.54 -11.87
C PHE A 13 -10.36 -2.98 -12.14
N TYR A 14 -9.23 -3.06 -12.85
CA TYR A 14 -8.52 -4.31 -13.06
C TYR A 14 -7.94 -4.82 -11.74
N ARG A 15 -7.93 -6.15 -11.56
CA ARG A 15 -7.46 -6.85 -10.35
C ARG A 15 -6.27 -7.72 -10.67
N ILE A 16 -5.30 -7.76 -9.77
CA ILE A 16 -4.16 -8.68 -9.82
C ILE A 16 -4.00 -9.38 -8.47
N ASP A 17 -3.55 -10.61 -8.47
CA ASP A 17 -2.91 -11.16 -7.26
C ASP A 17 -1.56 -10.48 -7.09
N ASP A 18 -1.12 -10.13 -5.89
CA ASP A 18 0.15 -9.46 -5.65
C ASP A 18 0.67 -9.73 -4.23
N TYR A 19 1.93 -9.36 -3.96
CA TYR A 19 2.53 -9.42 -2.64
C TYR A 19 2.87 -8.02 -2.15
N VAL A 20 2.20 -7.57 -1.09
CA VAL A 20 2.40 -6.23 -0.50
C VAL A 20 2.69 -6.35 0.99
N ARG A 21 3.45 -5.41 1.56
CA ARG A 21 3.50 -5.30 3.03
C ARG A 21 2.21 -4.62 3.47
N LEU A 22 1.47 -5.24 4.37
CA LEU A 22 0.12 -4.81 4.73
C LEU A 22 -0.03 -4.73 6.25
N THR A 23 -0.65 -3.67 6.73
CA THR A 23 -1.13 -3.57 8.10
C THR A 23 -2.55 -3.01 8.06
N VAL A 24 -3.49 -3.77 8.62
CA VAL A 24 -4.89 -3.38 8.73
C VAL A 24 -5.26 -3.27 10.20
N ARG A 25 -5.84 -2.13 10.61
CA ARG A 25 -6.26 -1.88 12.00
C ARG A 25 -7.68 -1.32 12.03
N PRO A 26 -8.58 -1.83 12.88
CA PRO A 26 -9.89 -1.22 13.08
C PRO A 26 -9.78 0.26 13.48
N VAL A 27 -10.70 1.08 12.97
CA VAL A 27 -10.83 2.49 13.35
C VAL A 27 -12.08 2.64 14.20
N GLU A 28 -11.92 3.16 15.42
CA GLU A 28 -13.01 3.28 16.38
C GLU A 28 -13.69 4.65 16.29
N GLY A 29 -14.98 4.64 15.93
CA GLY A 29 -15.85 5.81 15.96
C GLY A 29 -15.55 6.90 14.93
N ALA A 30 -16.43 7.89 14.86
CA ALA A 30 -16.35 8.98 13.88
C ALA A 30 -15.05 9.81 14.04
N LYS A 31 -14.63 10.07 15.28
CA LYS A 31 -13.40 10.83 15.58
C LYS A 31 -12.13 10.11 15.07
N GLY A 32 -12.10 8.78 15.14
CA GLY A 32 -10.99 7.99 14.60
C GLY A 32 -10.92 8.09 13.07
N LEU A 33 -12.08 8.05 12.40
CA LEU A 33 -12.15 8.23 10.95
C LEU A 33 -11.73 9.65 10.53
N GLU A 34 -12.20 10.69 11.23
CA GLU A 34 -11.78 12.07 10.97
C GLU A 34 -10.26 12.27 11.10
N ASP A 35 -9.64 11.70 12.14
CA ASP A 35 -8.18 11.75 12.31
C ASP A 35 -7.44 11.01 11.19
N LEU A 36 -7.92 9.83 10.81
CA LEU A 36 -7.36 9.07 9.70
C LEU A 36 -7.47 9.83 8.38
N VAL A 37 -8.62 10.43 8.08
CA VAL A 37 -8.81 11.23 6.86
C VAL A 37 -7.87 12.43 6.85
N ALA A 38 -7.71 13.15 7.97
CA ALA A 38 -6.75 14.26 8.05
C ALA A 38 -5.29 13.81 7.78
N ARG A 39 -4.90 12.61 8.27
CA ARG A 39 -3.59 12.01 7.94
C ARG A 39 -3.51 11.59 6.47
N ILE A 40 -4.59 11.03 5.92
CA ILE A 40 -4.69 10.69 4.50
C ILE A 40 -4.64 11.95 3.64
N GLU A 41 -5.12 13.12 4.04
CA GLU A 41 -4.97 14.33 3.21
C GLU A 41 -3.65 15.07 3.46
N GLY A 42 -2.89 14.67 4.49
CA GLY A 42 -1.62 15.31 4.86
C GLY A 42 -1.81 16.56 5.71
N GLU A 43 -3.02 16.77 6.22
CA GLU A 43 -3.34 17.82 7.20
C GLU A 43 -2.79 17.49 8.60
N ARG A 44 -2.45 16.22 8.84
CA ARG A 44 -1.74 15.75 10.03
C ARG A 44 -0.53 14.91 9.67
N GLU A 45 0.52 15.05 10.46
CA GLU A 45 1.73 14.25 10.30
C GLU A 45 1.46 12.76 10.54
N ASP A 46 1.95 11.94 9.61
CA ASP A 46 1.89 10.49 9.71
C ASP A 46 3.27 9.90 9.42
N ARG A 47 3.85 9.21 10.42
CA ARG A 47 5.22 8.68 10.32
C ARG A 47 5.37 7.65 9.19
N PHE A 48 4.32 6.86 8.95
CA PHE A 48 4.31 5.88 7.87
C PHE A 48 4.41 6.57 6.50
N THR A 49 3.56 7.56 6.25
CA THR A 49 3.52 8.32 5.00
C THR A 49 4.83 9.08 4.78
N LEU A 50 5.40 9.67 5.84
CA LEU A 50 6.71 10.32 5.78
C LEU A 50 7.83 9.33 5.39
N ALA A 51 7.90 8.18 6.05
CA ALA A 51 8.91 7.18 5.76
C ALA A 51 8.75 6.58 4.36
N ALA A 52 7.51 6.33 3.91
CA ALA A 52 7.20 5.88 2.55
C ALA A 52 7.66 6.88 1.49
N THR A 53 7.33 8.16 1.68
CA THR A 53 7.76 9.26 0.80
C THR A 53 9.28 9.31 0.71
N PHE A 54 9.95 9.15 1.84
CA PHE A 54 11.40 9.18 1.92
C PHE A 54 12.07 8.04 1.16
N LEU A 55 11.58 6.81 1.32
CA LEU A 55 12.11 5.64 0.61
C LEU A 55 11.91 5.78 -0.91
N ALA A 56 10.78 6.34 -1.34
CA ALA A 56 10.54 6.67 -2.75
C ALA A 56 11.56 7.70 -3.29
N GLN A 57 11.83 8.76 -2.54
CA GLN A 57 12.84 9.78 -2.89
C GLN A 57 14.26 9.21 -2.96
N SER A 58 14.63 8.31 -2.04
CA SER A 58 15.92 7.61 -2.06
C SER A 58 16.12 6.83 -3.36
N ARG A 59 15.09 6.16 -3.87
CA ARG A 59 15.13 5.43 -5.15
C ARG A 59 15.29 6.36 -6.33
N GLU A 60 14.55 7.47 -6.34
CA GLU A 60 14.67 8.50 -7.37
C GLU A 60 16.10 9.08 -7.39
N MET A 61 16.66 9.40 -6.22
CA MET A 61 18.04 9.87 -6.10
C MET A 61 19.05 8.85 -6.63
N ASN A 62 18.84 7.56 -6.37
CA ASN A 62 19.67 6.48 -6.91
C ASN A 62 19.58 6.37 -8.44
N LEU A 63 18.39 6.55 -9.02
CA LEU A 63 18.21 6.59 -10.48
C LEU A 63 18.89 7.82 -11.09
N MET A 64 18.74 8.99 -10.49
CA MET A 64 19.44 10.21 -10.90
C MET A 64 20.95 10.02 -10.86
N LEU A 65 21.49 9.38 -9.83
CA LEU A 65 22.93 9.12 -9.71
C LEU A 65 23.45 8.11 -10.76
N ARG A 66 22.63 7.12 -11.16
CA ARG A 66 22.95 6.18 -12.25
C ARG A 66 22.93 6.83 -13.62
N ASN A 67 22.04 7.80 -13.82
CA ASN A 67 21.86 8.51 -15.09
C ASN A 67 22.73 9.77 -15.19
N ALA A 68 23.21 10.29 -14.05
CA ALA A 68 24.29 11.25 -14.03
C ALA A 68 25.48 10.58 -14.71
N GLY A 69 26.04 11.22 -15.73
CA GLY A 69 27.18 10.67 -16.49
C GLY A 69 28.41 10.43 -15.61
N ARG A 70 29.61 10.47 -16.19
CA ARG A 70 30.82 10.15 -15.43
C ARG A 70 31.05 11.14 -14.28
N GLN A 71 30.79 10.68 -13.05
CA GLN A 71 31.04 11.43 -11.82
C GLN A 71 32.34 10.94 -11.16
N PRO A 72 33.01 11.78 -10.36
CA PRO A 72 34.11 11.31 -9.52
C PRO A 72 33.63 10.27 -8.49
N ASP A 73 34.38 9.17 -8.34
CA ASP A 73 34.02 8.06 -7.43
C ASP A 73 33.78 8.52 -5.98
N ALA A 74 34.55 9.51 -5.52
CA ALA A 74 34.39 10.09 -4.19
C ALA A 74 33.02 10.75 -3.98
N LEU A 75 32.50 11.44 -5.00
CA LEU A 75 31.18 12.07 -4.96
C LEU A 75 30.07 11.02 -4.97
N VAL A 76 30.17 10.00 -5.83
CA VAL A 76 29.22 8.88 -5.87
C VAL A 76 29.15 8.18 -4.52
N ARG A 77 30.32 7.89 -3.92
CA ARG A 77 30.40 7.26 -2.60
C ARG A 77 29.79 8.14 -1.50
N TYR A 78 30.08 9.44 -1.50
CA TYR A 78 29.52 10.37 -0.53
C TYR A 78 27.98 10.45 -0.62
N LEU A 79 27.44 10.58 -1.83
CA LEU A 79 25.98 10.63 -2.05
C LEU A 79 25.28 9.35 -1.62
N ARG A 80 25.87 8.18 -1.91
CA ARG A 80 25.35 6.89 -1.41
C ARG A 80 25.40 6.79 0.11
N THR A 81 26.48 7.24 0.75
CA THR A 81 26.57 7.25 2.22
C THR A 81 25.55 8.22 2.84
N LEU A 82 25.28 9.36 2.20
CA LEU A 82 24.20 10.25 2.64
C LEU A 82 22.84 9.57 2.52
N ASP A 83 22.56 8.94 1.38
CA ASP A 83 21.33 8.17 1.15
C ASP A 83 21.14 7.06 2.21
N ASP A 84 22.18 6.29 2.52
CA ASP A 84 22.14 5.22 3.52
C ASP A 84 21.85 5.76 4.94
N LYS A 85 22.47 6.89 5.29
CA LYS A 85 22.28 7.55 6.58
C LYS A 85 20.84 8.07 6.72
N LEU A 86 20.36 8.67 5.65
CA LEU A 86 19.00 9.14 5.48
C LEU A 86 18.00 7.96 5.62
N ASN A 87 18.21 6.87 4.89
CA ASN A 87 17.36 5.68 4.94
C ASN A 87 17.32 5.04 6.34
N THR A 88 18.42 5.16 7.09
CA THR A 88 18.46 4.69 8.49
C THR A 88 17.53 5.52 9.38
N LEU A 89 17.47 6.84 9.19
CA LEU A 89 16.50 7.68 9.91
C LEU A 89 15.06 7.36 9.52
N ALA A 90 14.78 7.15 8.24
CA ALA A 90 13.44 6.78 7.78
C ALA A 90 12.97 5.44 8.35
N ARG A 91 13.86 4.46 8.47
CA ARG A 91 13.54 3.17 9.13
C ARG A 91 13.15 3.34 10.60
N LEU A 92 13.76 4.28 11.33
CA LEU A 92 13.38 4.61 12.71
C LEU A 92 12.00 5.29 12.80
N LEU A 93 11.52 5.91 11.72
CA LEU A 93 10.20 6.56 11.67
C LEU A 93 9.08 5.57 11.36
N MET A 94 9.33 4.51 10.60
CA MET A 94 8.33 3.46 10.41
C MET A 94 8.09 2.72 11.72
N GLU A 95 6.86 2.74 12.22
CA GLU A 95 6.47 1.91 13.37
C GLU A 95 6.63 0.41 13.05
N ASP A 96 7.13 -0.34 14.04
CA ASP A 96 7.62 -1.73 14.10
C ASP A 96 6.71 -2.86 13.54
N ARG A 97 5.76 -2.62 12.63
CA ARG A 97 4.84 -3.68 12.16
C ARG A 97 4.74 -3.87 10.67
N CYS A 98 5.18 -2.91 9.86
CA CYS A 98 5.16 -3.08 8.40
C CYS A 98 6.45 -3.73 7.87
N GLN A 99 7.55 -3.68 8.61
CA GLN A 99 8.87 -4.16 8.13
C GLN A 99 9.10 -5.66 8.35
N ASP A 100 8.48 -6.28 9.37
CA ASP A 100 8.81 -7.64 9.81
C ASP A 100 7.83 -8.73 9.33
N GLU A 101 6.71 -8.34 8.72
CA GLU A 101 5.74 -9.28 8.19
C GLU A 101 6.10 -9.68 6.74
N PRO A 102 6.17 -10.99 6.40
CA PRO A 102 6.31 -11.41 5.01
C PRO A 102 5.18 -10.80 4.18
N GLY A 103 5.47 -10.40 2.94
CA GLY A 103 4.48 -9.78 2.06
C GLY A 103 3.18 -10.60 2.02
N TYR A 104 2.05 -9.94 2.25
CA TYR A 104 0.74 -10.56 2.21
C TYR A 104 0.36 -10.82 0.76
N ALA A 105 -0.06 -12.04 0.47
CA ALA A 105 -0.74 -12.35 -0.77
C ALA A 105 -2.10 -11.65 -0.76
N VAL A 106 -2.28 -10.70 -1.67
CA VAL A 106 -3.49 -9.89 -1.80
C VAL A 106 -4.05 -10.02 -3.21
N ASN A 107 -5.36 -9.87 -3.36
CA ASN A 107 -5.96 -9.51 -4.65
C ASN A 107 -6.20 -8.00 -4.63
N LEU A 108 -5.49 -7.25 -5.46
CA LEU A 108 -5.39 -5.80 -5.40
C LEU A 108 -6.01 -5.14 -6.63
N SER A 109 -6.69 -4.03 -6.41
CA SER A 109 -7.16 -3.09 -7.44
C SER A 109 -7.06 -1.65 -6.95
N ALA A 110 -7.33 -0.70 -7.83
CA ALA A 110 -7.46 0.71 -7.45
C ALA A 110 -8.75 1.02 -6.65
N GLY A 111 -9.72 0.10 -6.58
CA GLY A 111 -10.96 0.28 -5.81
C GLY A 111 -10.94 -0.39 -4.43
N GLY A 112 -10.03 -1.31 -4.19
CA GLY A 112 -9.99 -2.10 -2.97
C GLY A 112 -9.06 -3.30 -3.07
N MET A 113 -9.08 -4.14 -2.04
CA MET A 113 -8.27 -5.36 -2.00
C MET A 113 -8.97 -6.47 -1.22
N SER A 114 -8.52 -7.70 -1.42
CA SER A 114 -8.84 -8.83 -0.52
C SER A 114 -7.57 -9.50 -0.03
N PHE A 115 -7.55 -9.92 1.24
CA PHE A 115 -6.40 -10.54 1.89
C PHE A 115 -6.85 -11.59 2.91
N ALA A 116 -5.93 -12.47 3.30
CA ALA A 116 -6.16 -13.45 4.36
C ALA A 116 -5.92 -12.81 5.75
N SER A 117 -6.78 -13.10 6.72
CA SER A 117 -6.72 -12.53 8.08
C SER A 117 -6.88 -13.63 9.13
N THR A 118 -6.19 -13.46 10.26
CA THR A 118 -6.34 -14.32 11.45
C THR A 118 -7.57 -13.98 12.26
N GLN A 119 -8.13 -12.78 12.07
CA GLN A 119 -9.29 -12.26 12.77
C GLN A 119 -10.44 -11.99 11.79
N ALA A 120 -11.66 -12.33 12.20
CA ALA A 120 -12.86 -11.89 11.50
C ALA A 120 -13.00 -10.37 11.61
N MET A 121 -13.55 -9.76 10.57
CA MET A 121 -13.90 -8.35 10.54
C MET A 121 -15.37 -8.21 10.20
N ASP A 122 -16.04 -7.23 10.80
CA ASP A 122 -17.48 -7.04 10.62
C ASP A 122 -17.75 -6.33 9.28
N PRO A 123 -18.83 -6.68 8.55
CA PRO A 123 -19.27 -5.90 7.41
C PRO A 123 -19.49 -4.43 7.79
N ASP A 124 -19.15 -3.51 6.87
CA ASP A 124 -19.19 -2.06 7.06
C ASP A 124 -18.21 -1.49 8.10
N GLN A 125 -17.41 -2.34 8.74
CA GLN A 125 -16.34 -1.88 9.63
C GLN A 125 -15.32 -1.05 8.85
N ILE A 126 -14.96 0.10 9.42
CA ILE A 126 -13.90 0.96 8.88
C ILE A 126 -12.56 0.52 9.47
N VAL A 127 -11.57 0.38 8.60
CA VAL A 127 -10.21 -0.01 8.94
C VAL A 127 -9.21 0.97 8.34
N GLU A 128 -8.14 1.23 9.07
CA GLU A 128 -6.95 1.88 8.56
C GLU A 128 -6.12 0.86 7.80
N VAL A 129 -5.80 1.18 6.56
CA VAL A 129 -4.99 0.35 5.67
C VAL A 129 -3.67 1.07 5.42
N ARG A 130 -2.58 0.50 5.92
CA ARG A 130 -1.21 0.87 5.54
C ARG A 130 -0.67 -0.21 4.64
N MET A 131 -0.29 0.12 3.42
CA MET A 131 0.30 -0.84 2.49
C MET A 131 1.57 -0.29 1.85
N VAL A 132 2.55 -1.15 1.59
CA VAL A 132 3.72 -0.83 0.77
C VAL A 132 3.73 -1.74 -0.44
N LEU A 133 3.59 -1.14 -1.62
CA LEU A 133 3.61 -1.81 -2.92
C LEU A 133 5.05 -2.24 -3.26
N LEU A 134 5.23 -3.47 -3.74
CA LEU A 134 6.53 -4.04 -4.07
C LEU A 134 6.63 -4.37 -5.57
N PRO A 135 7.81 -4.22 -6.19
CA PRO A 135 9.10 -3.81 -5.63
C PRO A 135 9.28 -2.29 -5.50
N GLU A 136 8.32 -1.46 -5.88
CA GLU A 136 8.41 0.01 -5.99
C GLU A 136 8.55 0.73 -4.63
N GLU A 137 8.26 0.04 -3.51
CA GLU A 137 8.24 0.56 -2.14
C GLU A 137 7.43 1.85 -1.97
N VAL A 138 6.32 1.92 -2.71
CA VAL A 138 5.36 3.01 -2.58
C VAL A 138 4.45 2.69 -1.41
N GLY A 139 4.46 3.55 -0.38
CA GLY A 139 3.56 3.44 0.76
C GLY A 139 2.26 4.20 0.51
N ILE A 140 1.14 3.58 0.87
CA ILE A 140 -0.20 4.13 0.73
C ILE A 140 -0.92 3.99 2.06
N LEU A 141 -1.51 5.10 2.51
CA LEU A 141 -2.41 5.17 3.66
C LEU A 141 -3.83 5.39 3.15
N ALA A 142 -4.76 4.52 3.54
CA ALA A 142 -6.15 4.60 3.13
C ALA A 142 -7.09 4.21 4.28
N ALA A 143 -8.34 4.68 4.20
CA ALA A 143 -9.45 4.14 4.97
C ALA A 143 -10.17 3.09 4.11
N GLY A 144 -10.22 1.85 4.60
CA GLY A 144 -10.95 0.76 3.99
C GLY A 144 -12.29 0.54 4.68
N ARG A 145 -13.32 0.19 3.91
CA ARG A 145 -14.58 -0.35 4.43
C ARG A 145 -14.64 -1.83 4.12
N VAL A 146 -14.88 -2.66 5.13
CA VAL A 146 -15.04 -4.11 4.97
C VAL A 146 -16.35 -4.37 4.22
N VAL A 147 -16.26 -4.97 3.03
CA VAL A 147 -17.45 -5.30 2.21
C VAL A 147 -17.87 -6.75 2.38
N GLU A 148 -16.92 -7.61 2.70
CA GLU A 148 -17.16 -9.03 2.98
C GLU A 148 -16.06 -9.62 3.85
N CYS A 149 -16.44 -10.57 4.71
CA CYS A 149 -15.51 -11.40 5.46
C CYS A 149 -16.11 -12.81 5.53
N HIS A 150 -15.42 -13.79 4.96
CA HIS A 150 -15.86 -15.18 5.00
C HIS A 150 -14.76 -16.08 5.52
N ARG A 151 -15.17 -17.17 6.18
CA ARG A 151 -14.24 -18.22 6.58
C ARG A 151 -13.79 -19.00 5.34
N GLN A 152 -12.49 -19.26 5.25
CA GLN A 152 -11.91 -20.11 4.21
C GLN A 152 -11.39 -21.42 4.83
N GLU A 153 -11.44 -22.49 4.04
CA GLU A 153 -10.92 -23.81 4.42
C GLU A 153 -9.47 -23.96 3.92
N GLY A 154 -8.63 -24.65 4.69
CA GLY A 154 -7.23 -24.93 4.32
C GLY A 154 -6.21 -24.52 5.38
N GLU A 155 -4.93 -24.61 5.02
CA GLU A 155 -3.81 -24.15 5.83
C GLU A 155 -3.60 -22.64 5.66
N GLY A 156 -3.51 -21.91 6.77
CA GLY A 156 -3.29 -20.46 6.79
C GLY A 156 -4.32 -19.69 7.62
N PRO A 157 -4.38 -18.35 7.49
CA PRO A 157 -5.33 -17.54 8.23
C PRO A 157 -6.78 -17.90 7.86
N PRO A 158 -7.68 -18.14 8.83
CA PRO A 158 -9.00 -18.75 8.59
C PRO A 158 -10.02 -17.82 7.91
N PHE A 159 -9.74 -16.53 7.77
CA PHE A 159 -10.66 -15.57 7.16
C PHE A 159 -10.08 -14.99 5.88
N ARG A 160 -10.94 -14.77 4.89
CA ARG A 160 -10.66 -13.91 3.75
C ARG A 160 -11.53 -12.66 3.85
N VAL A 161 -10.87 -11.52 3.88
CA VAL A 161 -11.50 -10.21 4.04
C VAL A 161 -11.39 -9.46 2.72
N GLY A 162 -12.51 -8.95 2.23
CA GLY A 162 -12.58 -7.99 1.13
C GLY A 162 -12.86 -6.60 1.67
N LEU A 163 -12.12 -5.60 1.20
CA LEU A 163 -12.35 -4.19 1.50
C LEU A 163 -12.40 -3.36 0.22
N GLU A 164 -13.13 -2.26 0.31
CA GLU A 164 -13.08 -1.16 -0.66
C GLU A 164 -12.44 0.07 0.01
N TYR A 165 -11.79 0.93 -0.78
CA TYR A 165 -11.25 2.17 -0.23
C TYR A 165 -12.38 3.20 -0.05
N ALA A 166 -12.77 3.42 1.20
CA ALA A 166 -13.69 4.47 1.59
C ALA A 166 -13.05 5.86 1.44
N HIS A 167 -11.75 5.98 1.75
CA HIS A 167 -10.98 7.20 1.56
C HIS A 167 -9.53 6.89 1.15
N ILE A 168 -9.05 7.54 0.10
CA ILE A 168 -7.67 7.42 -0.43
C ILE A 168 -7.39 8.67 -1.27
N ARG A 169 -6.18 9.23 -1.20
CA ARG A 169 -5.79 10.35 -2.06
C ARG A 169 -5.88 9.93 -3.53
N GLU A 170 -6.30 10.82 -4.41
CA GLU A 170 -6.30 10.53 -5.86
C GLU A 170 -4.89 10.21 -6.38
N ALA A 171 -3.86 10.91 -5.89
CA ALA A 171 -2.48 10.61 -6.23
C ALA A 171 -2.06 9.18 -5.87
N ASP A 172 -2.47 8.68 -4.69
CA ASP A 172 -2.19 7.31 -4.26
C ASP A 172 -3.00 6.28 -5.06
N ARG A 173 -4.22 6.64 -5.46
CA ARG A 173 -5.04 5.81 -6.35
C ARG A 173 -4.39 5.68 -7.73
N ASP A 174 -3.85 6.76 -8.29
CA ASP A 174 -3.12 6.73 -9.56
C ASP A 174 -1.86 5.87 -9.47
N LEU A 175 -1.14 5.92 -8.33
CA LEU A 175 -0.01 5.04 -8.06
C LEU A 175 -0.43 3.56 -8.04
N LEU A 176 -1.58 3.23 -7.42
CA LEU A 176 -2.15 1.87 -7.47
C LEU A 176 -2.50 1.44 -8.90
N VAL A 177 -3.16 2.30 -9.68
CA VAL A 177 -3.50 1.98 -11.07
C VAL A 177 -2.22 1.68 -11.86
N LYS A 178 -1.21 2.55 -11.75
CA LYS A 178 0.08 2.36 -12.42
C LYS A 178 0.75 1.05 -11.99
N HIS A 179 0.79 0.78 -10.69
CA HIS A 179 1.36 -0.44 -10.12
C HIS A 179 0.70 -1.71 -10.68
N VAL A 180 -0.63 -1.74 -10.67
CA VAL A 180 -1.42 -2.87 -11.17
C VAL A 180 -1.12 -3.14 -12.64
N LEU A 181 -1.04 -2.08 -13.47
CA LEU A 181 -0.70 -2.19 -14.89
C LEU A 181 0.74 -2.68 -15.10
N ASP A 182 1.70 -2.19 -14.32
CA ASP A 182 3.10 -2.59 -14.45
C ASP A 182 3.33 -4.05 -14.02
N GLN A 183 2.69 -4.52 -12.96
CA GLN A 183 2.71 -5.93 -12.56
C GLN A 183 2.06 -6.84 -13.61
N GLN A 184 0.95 -6.42 -14.22
CA GLN A 184 0.33 -7.17 -15.31
C GLN A 184 1.28 -7.32 -16.51
N ARG A 185 1.97 -6.23 -16.90
CA ARG A 185 2.96 -6.26 -17.98
C ARG A 185 4.13 -7.20 -17.67
N ARG A 186 4.62 -7.22 -16.42
CA ARG A 186 5.69 -8.14 -15.98
C ARG A 186 5.29 -9.60 -16.17
N ARG A 187 4.10 -9.97 -15.69
CA ARG A 187 3.55 -11.33 -15.82
C ARG A 187 3.36 -11.79 -17.26
N CYS A 188 3.00 -10.88 -18.16
CA CYS A 188 2.90 -11.20 -19.59
C CYS A 188 4.26 -11.45 -20.26
N ARG A 189 5.36 -10.92 -19.71
CA ARG A 189 6.72 -11.11 -20.25
C ARG A 189 7.41 -12.38 -19.73
N GLU A 190 6.95 -12.90 -18.59
CA GLU A 190 7.46 -14.12 -17.96
C GLU A 190 6.76 -15.39 -18.44
N LYS A 191 5.72 -15.26 -19.27
CA LYS A 191 5.05 -16.36 -19.99
C LYS A 191 5.62 -16.51 -21.39
#